data_AF-A0A7V9LYQ6-F1
#
_entry.id   AF-A0A7V9LYQ6-F1
#
_cell.length_a   1.000
_cell.length_b   1.000
_cell.length_c   1.000
_cell.angle_alpha   90.00
_cell.angle_beta   90.00
_cell.angle_gamma   90.00
#
_symmetry.space_group_name_H-M   'P 1'
#
loop_
_entity.id
_entity.type
_entity.pdbx_description
1 polymer ?
#
loop_
_entity_poly.entity_id
_entity_poly.type
_entity_poly.pdbx_seq_one_letter_code
_entity_poly.pdbx_strand_id
1 'polypeptide(L)'
;MSANETAFVGEYLNNYGENEPLLVPPGWDDWHASVGNGDYDHGWVFENGVVNAYDDIYATDLARDIAVEAIERHVSSTAPFFL
;
A
#
# COMPACT_ATOMS: atom_id res chain seq x y z
N MET A 1 21.66 10.86 3.67
CA MET A 1 20.65 10.74 2.60
C MET A 1 19.40 11.37 3.17
N SER A 2 18.78 12.35 2.50
CA SER A 2 17.43 12.75 2.88
C SER A 2 16.54 11.56 2.56
N ALA A 3 15.99 10.90 3.58
CA ALA A 3 14.91 9.96 3.35
C ALA A 3 13.76 10.80 2.80
N ASN A 4 13.40 10.58 1.53
CA ASN A 4 12.06 10.97 1.14
C ASN A 4 11.12 10.06 1.93
N GLU A 5 9.94 10.58 2.27
CA GLU A 5 8.92 9.81 2.96
C GLU A 5 7.77 9.69 1.96
N THR A 6 7.78 8.59 1.21
CA THR A 6 6.80 8.32 0.15
C THR A 6 6.10 7.01 0.43
N ALA A 7 4.77 7.02 0.47
CA ALA A 7 3.96 5.84 0.71
C ALA A 7 2.86 5.72 -0.36
N PHE A 8 2.58 4.50 -0.84
CA PHE A 8 1.44 4.24 -1.73
C PHE A 8 0.46 3.29 -1.05
N VAL A 9 -0.83 3.63 -1.09
CA VAL A 9 -1.91 2.80 -0.56
C VAL A 9 -3.06 2.73 -1.55
N GLY A 10 -3.42 1.53 -1.99
CA GLY A 10 -4.62 1.27 -2.82
C GLY A 10 -4.33 0.50 -4.10
N GLU A 11 -5.04 0.84 -5.17
CA GLU A 11 -4.98 0.10 -6.45
C GLU A 11 -3.90 0.65 -7.37
N TYR A 12 -2.95 -0.20 -7.77
CA TYR A 12 -1.88 0.16 -8.70
C TYR A 12 -1.99 -0.64 -10.00
N LEU A 13 -2.34 0.04 -11.11
CA LEU A 13 -2.49 -0.54 -12.45
C LEU A 13 -3.45 -1.74 -12.53
N ASN A 14 -4.13 -1.87 -13.68
CA ASN A 14 -4.99 -3.03 -13.90
C ASN A 14 -4.14 -4.32 -13.94
N ASN A 15 -4.60 -5.36 -13.23
CA ASN A 15 -3.98 -6.70 -13.18
C ASN A 15 -2.63 -6.79 -12.47
N TYR A 16 -2.30 -5.85 -11.57
CA TYR A 16 -1.10 -5.93 -10.75
C TYR A 16 -1.09 -7.17 -9.85
N GLY A 17 -0.04 -7.97 -9.97
CA GLY A 17 0.10 -9.27 -9.29
C GLY A 17 -0.79 -10.38 -9.83
N GLU A 18 -1.53 -10.15 -10.92
CA GLU A 18 -2.15 -11.19 -11.74
C GLU A 18 -1.32 -11.45 -13.00
N ASN A 19 -1.34 -10.48 -13.93
CA ASN A 19 -0.62 -10.55 -15.21
C ASN A 19 0.59 -9.61 -15.23
N GLU A 20 0.57 -8.58 -14.37
CA GLU A 20 1.69 -7.67 -14.14
C GLU A 20 2.46 -8.09 -12.88
N PRO A 21 3.78 -7.87 -12.81
CA PRO A 21 4.62 -8.37 -11.73
C PRO A 21 4.32 -7.70 -10.38
N LEU A 22 4.42 -8.48 -9.30
CA LEU A 22 4.51 -7.97 -7.93
C LEU A 22 5.89 -7.34 -7.70
N LEU A 23 5.96 -6.02 -7.82
CA LEU A 23 7.15 -5.23 -7.52
C LEU A 23 6.77 -3.91 -6.87
N VAL A 24 7.68 -3.36 -6.08
CA VAL A 24 7.59 -1.97 -5.61
C VAL A 24 8.19 -1.07 -6.69
N PRO A 25 7.42 -0.15 -7.31
CA PRO A 25 7.99 0.76 -8.29
C PRO A 25 9.03 1.70 -7.66
N PRO A 26 10.08 2.12 -8.40
CA PRO A 26 11.05 3.07 -7.86
C PRO A 26 10.41 4.37 -7.40
N GLY A 27 10.86 4.89 -6.26
CA GLY A 27 10.39 6.16 -5.69
C GLY A 27 9.30 6.04 -4.64
N TRP A 28 8.99 4.82 -4.18
CA TRP A 28 8.15 4.54 -3.02
C TRP A 28 8.98 3.91 -1.91
N ASP A 29 8.90 4.48 -0.71
CA ASP A 29 9.57 3.97 0.50
C ASP A 29 8.68 2.98 1.27
N ASP A 30 7.36 3.16 1.19
CA ASP A 30 6.34 2.28 1.76
C ASP A 30 5.28 1.94 0.70
N TRP A 31 4.95 0.66 0.54
CA TRP A 31 4.13 0.19 -0.57
C TRP A 31 3.08 -0.81 -0.13
N HIS A 32 1.80 -0.44 -0.29
CA HIS A 32 0.63 -1.24 0.04
C HIS A 32 -0.36 -1.25 -1.14
N ALA A 33 -0.13 -2.14 -2.10
CA ALA A 33 -0.97 -2.23 -3.29
C ALA A 33 -1.90 -3.44 -3.27
N SER A 34 -3.17 -3.25 -3.62
CA SER A 34 -4.09 -4.37 -3.83
C SER A 34 -3.58 -5.27 -4.96
N VAL A 35 -3.66 -6.58 -4.76
CA VAL A 35 -3.24 -7.59 -5.73
C VAL A 35 -4.45 -8.11 -6.48
N GLY A 36 -4.39 -8.01 -7.80
CA GLY A 36 -5.45 -8.41 -8.71
C GLY A 36 -6.71 -7.55 -8.62
N ASN A 37 -7.73 -7.97 -9.33
CA ASN A 37 -9.06 -7.36 -9.31
C ASN A 37 -9.91 -8.01 -8.21
N GLY A 38 -9.46 -7.91 -6.96
CA GLY A 38 -10.03 -8.59 -5.79
C GLY A 38 -11.49 -8.23 -5.49
N ASP A 39 -12.12 -9.03 -4.63
CA ASP A 39 -13.44 -8.74 -4.07
C ASP A 39 -13.30 -7.68 -2.96
N TYR A 40 -14.33 -6.87 -2.73
CA TYR A 40 -14.21 -5.75 -1.78
C TYR A 40 -14.10 -6.18 -0.32
N ASP A 41 -14.54 -7.40 0.02
CA ASP A 41 -14.58 -7.90 1.41
C ASP A 41 -13.43 -8.88 1.73
N HIS A 42 -12.71 -9.33 0.72
CA HIS A 42 -11.61 -10.30 0.85
C HIS A 42 -10.56 -10.01 -0.22
N GLY A 43 -9.33 -9.76 0.19
CA GLY A 43 -8.30 -9.34 -0.74
C GLY A 43 -6.89 -9.64 -0.29
N TRP A 44 -5.98 -9.58 -1.25
CA TRP A 44 -4.55 -9.64 -1.00
C TRP A 44 -3.94 -8.27 -1.20
N VAL A 45 -3.04 -7.88 -0.31
CA VAL A 45 -2.25 -6.65 -0.43
C VAL A 45 -0.78 -7.05 -0.53
N PHE A 46 -0.08 -6.49 -1.51
CA PHE A 46 1.37 -6.60 -1.61
C PHE A 46 2.00 -5.47 -0.83
N GLU A 47 2.57 -5.85 0.32
CA GLU A 47 3.11 -4.95 1.33
C GLU A 47 4.63 -5.12 1.38
N ASN A 48 5.36 -4.13 0.84
CA ASN A 48 6.82 -4.06 0.90
C ASN A 48 7.56 -5.36 0.51
N GLY A 49 7.07 -6.07 -0.51
CA GLY A 49 7.67 -7.32 -0.98
C GLY A 49 6.96 -8.60 -0.52
N VAL A 50 5.92 -8.50 0.30
CA VAL A 50 5.20 -9.65 0.86
C VAL A 50 3.72 -9.54 0.51
N VAL A 51 3.11 -10.64 0.06
CA VAL A 51 1.66 -10.70 -0.12
C VAL A 51 1.01 -11.09 1.20
N ASN A 52 0.13 -10.25 1.73
CA ASN A 52 -0.68 -10.52 2.92
C ASN A 52 -2.14 -10.67 2.52
N ALA A 53 -2.83 -11.61 3.18
CA ALA A 53 -4.27 -11.83 2.99
C ALA A 53 -5.06 -11.11 4.08
N TYR A 54 -6.14 -10.46 3.68
CA TYR A 54 -7.06 -9.77 4.56
C TYR A 54 -8.47 -10.29 4.29
N ASP A 55 -9.09 -10.83 5.34
CA ASP A 55 -10.45 -11.37 5.33
C ASP A 55 -11.34 -10.54 6.28
N ASP A 56 -12.65 -10.51 6.02
CA ASP A 56 -13.64 -9.81 6.85
C ASP A 56 -13.39 -8.30 7.05
N ILE A 57 -12.75 -7.63 6.08
CA ILE A 57 -12.54 -6.19 6.07
C ILE A 57 -12.80 -5.61 4.68
N TYR A 58 -13.59 -4.53 4.63
CA TYR A 58 -13.87 -3.86 3.37
C TYR A 58 -12.61 -3.13 2.86
N ALA A 59 -12.29 -3.25 1.58
CA ALA A 59 -11.03 -2.77 0.99
C ALA A 59 -10.78 -1.27 1.25
N THR A 60 -11.82 -0.44 1.26
CA THR A 60 -11.64 0.99 1.59
C THR A 60 -11.39 1.25 3.06
N ASP A 61 -11.89 0.39 3.97
CA ASP A 61 -11.57 0.48 5.40
C ASP A 61 -10.15 0.01 5.66
N LEU A 62 -9.71 -1.07 5.01
CA LEU A 62 -8.32 -1.52 5.06
C LEU A 62 -7.37 -0.45 4.54
N ALA A 63 -7.67 0.14 3.37
CA ALA A 63 -6.86 1.23 2.81
C ALA A 63 -6.83 2.46 3.73
N ARG A 64 -7.96 2.82 4.37
CA ARG A 64 -8.02 3.88 5.38
C ARG A 64 -7.08 3.56 6.54
N ASP A 65 -7.15 2.36 7.08
CA ASP A 65 -6.38 1.99 8.27
C ASP A 65 -4.87 1.98 7.99
N ILE A 66 -4.46 1.45 6.83
CA ILE A 66 -3.07 1.52 6.37
C ILE A 66 -2.62 2.97 6.17
N ALA A 67 -3.45 3.81 5.53
CA ALA A 67 -3.14 5.22 5.32
C ALA A 67 -2.99 6.00 6.63
N VAL A 68 -3.87 5.75 7.61
CA VAL A 68 -3.79 6.35 8.95
C VAL A 68 -2.51 5.91 9.64
N GLU A 69 -2.17 4.62 9.60
CA GLU A 69 -0.92 4.12 10.17
C GLU A 69 0.30 4.77 9.51
N ALA A 70 0.32 4.88 8.18
CA ALA A 70 1.40 5.55 7.45
C ALA A 70 1.56 7.01 7.88
N ILE A 71 0.47 7.76 8.08
CA ILE A 71 0.50 9.12 8.61
C ILE A 71 1.05 9.13 10.04
N GLU A 72 0.55 8.25 10.91
CA GLU A 72 0.96 8.15 12.31
C GLU A 72 2.46 7.86 12.47
N ARG A 73 3.06 7.03 11.62
CA ARG A 73 4.52 6.76 11.63
C ARG A 73 5.36 7.99 11.30
N HIS A 74 4.81 8.96 10.56
CA HIS A 74 5.54 10.13 10.09
C HIS A 74 5.27 11.41 10.90
N VAL A 75 4.38 11.40 11.90
CA VAL A 75 4.01 12.60 12.68
C VAL A 75 5.18 13.28 13.40
N SER A 76 6.24 12.53 13.74
CA SER A 76 7.44 13.09 14.39
C SER A 76 8.51 13.56 13.41
N SER A 77 8.33 13.34 12.11
CA SER A 77 9.27 13.77 11.09
C SER A 77 9.11 15.26 10.79
N THR A 78 10.23 15.89 10.42
CA THR A 78 10.23 17.25 9.89
C THR A 78 10.29 17.29 8.36
N ALA A 79 10.42 16.12 7.71
CA ALA A 79 10.39 16.02 6.26
C ALA A 79 8.94 16.10 5.75
N PRO A 80 8.69 16.62 4.53
CA PRO A 80 7.39 16.47 3.91
C PRO A 80 7.13 14.99 3.61
N PHE A 81 5.90 14.55 3.92
CA PHE A 81 5.41 13.20 3.62
C PHE A 81 4.49 13.24 2.39
N PHE A 82 4.71 12.31 1.47
CA PHE A 82 3.85 12.06 0.31
C PHE A 82 3.16 10.71 0.46
N LEU A 83 1.82 10.73 0.42
CA LEU A 83 0.95 9.56 0.47
C LEU A 83 -0.05 9.66 -0.68
#